data_AF-A0A352PJC1-F1
#
_entry.id   AF-A0A352PJC1-F1
#
_cell.length_a   1.000
_cell.length_b   1.000
_cell.length_c   1.000
_cell.angle_alpha   90.00
_cell.angle_beta   90.00
_cell.angle_gamma   90.00
#
_symmetry.space_group_name_H-M   'P 1'
#
loop_
_entity.id
_entity.type
_entity.pdbx_description
1 polymer ?
#
loop_
_entity_poly.entity_id
_entity_poly.type
_entity_poly.pdbx_seq_one_letter_code
_entity_poly.pdbx_strand_id
1 'polypeptide(L)'
;WYFVTICTNNRECWFGDVVKEKMQLSPLGRIVNDYWLQIPKQFDNAVLDGFIVMPNHIHGIIVINNDLCERMSLPTISNNSPFNNSPFNVETRLIA
;
A
#
# COMPACT_ATOMS: atom_id res chain seq x y z
N TRP A 1 4.67 -9.24 -8.92
CA TRP A 1 3.85 -8.94 -7.74
C TRP A 1 4.58 -9.56 -6.56
N TYR A 2 4.81 -8.79 -5.51
CA TYR A 2 5.56 -9.21 -4.34
C TYR A 2 4.65 -9.14 -3.12
N PHE A 3 4.57 -10.23 -2.37
CA PHE A 3 3.95 -10.23 -1.05
C PHE A 3 5.00 -9.85 -0.02
N VAL A 4 4.74 -8.77 0.72
CA VAL A 4 5.67 -8.20 1.69
C VAL A 4 5.05 -8.27 3.08
N THR A 5 5.85 -8.71 4.04
CA THR A 5 5.52 -8.68 5.46
C THR A 5 6.57 -7.86 6.18
N ILE A 6 6.16 -6.84 6.93
CA ILE A 6 7.04 -6.03 7.76
C ILE A 6 6.58 -6.16 9.21
N CYS A 7 7.42 -6.75 10.06
CA CYS A 7 7.13 -6.93 11.49
C CYS A 7 7.79 -5.81 12.31
N THR A 8 7.14 -5.41 13.40
CA THR A 8 7.80 -4.61 14.44
C THR A 8 8.89 -5.43 15.13
N ASN A 9 9.84 -4.73 15.74
CA ASN A 9 10.84 -5.38 16.59
C ASN A 9 10.15 -6.18 17.71
N ASN A 10 10.62 -7.41 17.96
CA ASN A 10 10.02 -8.34 18.92
C ASN A 10 8.50 -8.60 18.75
N ARG A 11 7.90 -8.25 17.60
CA ARG A 11 6.45 -8.33 17.36
C ARG A 11 5.61 -7.57 18.39
N GLU A 12 6.14 -6.47 18.92
CA GLU A 12 5.41 -5.57 19.81
C GLU A 12 4.27 -4.85 19.08
N CYS A 13 3.12 -4.69 19.74
CA CYS A 13 1.89 -4.16 19.16
C CYS A 13 1.87 -2.62 19.03
N TRP A 14 2.89 -2.05 18.40
CA TRP A 14 3.03 -0.60 18.24
C TRP A 14 1.96 0.04 17.36
N PHE A 15 1.36 -0.71 16.44
CA PHE A 15 0.42 -0.18 15.45
C PHE A 15 -1.02 -0.11 15.97
N GLY A 16 -1.30 -0.67 17.15
CA GLY A 16 -2.60 -0.62 17.81
C GLY A 16 -3.09 -2.00 18.24
N ASP A 17 -4.40 -2.14 18.39
CA ASP A 17 -5.02 -3.35 18.95
C ASP A 17 -6.26 -3.76 18.16
N VAL A 18 -6.64 -5.03 18.25
CA VAL A 18 -7.90 -5.53 17.69
C VAL A 18 -8.95 -5.58 18.79
N VAL A 19 -10.02 -4.80 18.66
CA VAL A 19 -11.12 -4.75 19.62
C VAL A 19 -12.42 -5.01 18.88
N LYS A 20 -13.18 -6.04 19.31
CA LYS A 20 -14.41 -6.48 18.63
C LYS A 20 -14.17 -6.74 17.13
N GLU A 21 -13.11 -7.50 16.82
CA GLU A 21 -12.74 -7.89 15.45
C GLU A 21 -12.43 -6.71 14.51
N LYS A 22 -12.19 -5.52 15.06
CA LYS A 22 -11.81 -4.34 14.29
C LYS A 22 -10.46 -3.84 14.74
N MET A 23 -9.60 -3.56 13.77
CA MET A 23 -8.31 -2.93 14.03
C MET A 23 -8.53 -1.48 14.50
N GLN A 24 -8.04 -1.16 15.69
CA GLN A 24 -7.95 0.20 16.20
C GLN A 24 -6.50 0.66 16.09
N LEU A 25 -6.23 1.50 15.09
CA LEU A 25 -4.89 2.03 14.86
C LEU A 25 -4.49 2.98 15.98
N SER A 26 -3.30 2.74 16.54
CA SER A 26 -2.57 3.71 17.36
C SER A 26 -2.14 4.91 16.50
N PRO A 27 -1.65 6.01 17.11
CA PRO A 27 -1.03 7.09 16.34
C PRO A 27 0.09 6.62 15.41
N LEU A 28 0.94 5.68 15.86
CA LEU A 28 1.98 5.09 15.01
C LEU A 28 1.39 4.22 13.90
N GLY A 29 0.35 3.44 14.19
CA GLY A 29 -0.36 2.65 13.17
C GLY A 29 -0.97 3.50 12.06
N ARG A 30 -1.49 4.69 12.40
CA ARG A 30 -1.98 5.66 11.41
C ARG A 30 -0.86 6.19 10.53
N ILE A 31 0.26 6.57 11.13
CA ILE A 31 1.45 7.02 10.40
C ILE A 31 1.90 5.93 9.42
N VAL A 32 2.01 4.68 9.88
CA VAL A 32 2.41 3.53 9.07
C VAL A 32 1.44 3.29 7.91
N ASN A 33 0.13 3.35 8.16
CA ASN A 33 -0.89 3.28 7.11
C ASN A 33 -0.70 4.38 6.05
N ASP A 34 -0.49 5.62 6.50
CA ASP A 34 -0.36 6.77 5.61
C ASP A 34 0.93 6.71 4.78
N TYR A 35 2.03 6.22 5.35
CA TYR A 35 3.28 5.99 4.62
C TYR A 35 3.18 4.83 3.64
N TRP A 36 2.48 3.74 4.01
CA TRP A 36 2.21 2.65 3.08
C TRP A 36 1.50 3.19 1.83
N LEU A 37 0.42 3.95 1.99
CA LEU A 37 -0.31 4.60 0.89
C LEU A 37 0.50 5.64 0.09
N GLN A 38 1.62 6.12 0.62
CA GLN A 38 2.52 7.04 -0.08
C GLN A 38 3.52 6.33 -0.99
N ILE A 39 3.70 5.01 -0.91
CA ILE A 39 4.67 4.26 -1.73
C ILE A 39 4.54 4.59 -3.23
N PRO A 40 3.34 4.55 -3.86
CA PRO A 40 3.20 4.87 -5.29
C PRO A 40 3.48 6.33 -5.63
N LYS A 41 3.42 7.24 -4.65
CA LYS A 41 3.72 8.66 -4.84
C LYS A 41 5.23 8.93 -4.78
N GLN A 42 5.98 8.08 -4.09
CA GLN A 42 7.43 8.21 -3.94
C GLN A 42 8.20 7.37 -4.97
N PHE A 43 7.61 6.29 -5.47
CA PHE A 43 8.22 5.39 -6.44
C PHE A 43 7.28 5.19 -7.62
N ASP A 44 7.58 5.86 -8.75
CA ASP A 44 6.74 5.84 -9.96
C ASP A 44 6.54 4.44 -10.55
N ASN A 45 7.48 3.53 -10.27
CA ASN A 45 7.39 2.14 -10.71
C ASN A 45 6.68 1.22 -9.71
N ALA A 46 6.20 1.73 -8.57
CA ALA A 46 5.52 0.93 -7.56
C ALA A 46 4.00 1.19 -7.58
N VAL A 47 3.22 0.12 -7.64
CA VAL A 47 1.77 0.13 -7.48
C VAL A 47 1.41 -0.75 -6.29
N LEU A 48 0.46 -0.29 -5.47
CA LEU A 48 -0.09 -1.07 -4.37
C LEU A 48 -1.33 -1.81 -4.82
N ASP A 49 -1.45 -3.05 -4.37
CA ASP A 49 -2.72 -3.79 -4.34
C ASP A 49 -3.17 -3.92 -2.87
N GLY A 50 -3.78 -5.03 -2.47
CA GLY A 50 -4.26 -5.27 -1.11
C GLY A 50 -3.15 -5.18 -0.04
N PHE A 51 -3.48 -4.55 1.08
CA PHE A 51 -2.65 -4.52 2.28
C PHE A 51 -3.51 -4.45 3.55
N ILE A 52 -2.93 -4.83 4.68
CA ILE A 52 -3.54 -4.74 6.00
C ILE A 52 -2.49 -4.39 7.06
N VAL A 53 -2.83 -3.46 7.95
CA VAL A 53 -2.04 -3.14 9.14
C VAL A 53 -2.62 -3.91 10.32
N MET A 54 -1.80 -4.77 10.90
CA MET A 54 -2.09 -5.53 12.11
C MET A 54 -1.35 -4.91 13.30
N PRO A 55 -1.70 -5.25 14.55
CA PRO A 55 -1.08 -4.66 15.75
C PRO A 55 0.45 -4.54 15.74
N ASN A 56 1.14 -5.56 15.21
CA ASN A 56 2.60 -5.67 15.25
C ASN A 56 3.24 -5.93 13.88
N HIS A 57 2.49 -5.88 12.79
CA HIS A 57 3.04 -6.10 11.46
C HIS A 57 2.13 -5.53 10.36
N ILE A 58 2.67 -5.48 9.15
CA ILE A 58 1.93 -5.13 7.94
C ILE A 58 2.09 -6.28 6.96
N HIS A 59 1.01 -6.63 6.28
CA HIS A 59 1.04 -7.44 5.08
C HIS A 59 0.58 -6.59 3.91
N GLY A 60 1.23 -6.74 2.75
CA GLY A 60 0.71 -6.13 1.54
C GLY A 60 1.35 -6.64 0.27
N ILE A 61 0.69 -6.32 -0.84
CA ILE A 61 1.11 -6.69 -2.18
C ILE A 61 1.62 -5.43 -2.87
N ILE A 62 2.87 -5.49 -3.35
CA ILE A 62 3.50 -4.43 -4.13
C ILE A 62 3.78 -4.96 -5.53
N VAL A 63 3.35 -4.23 -6.54
CA VAL A 63 3.67 -4.48 -7.94
C VAL A 63 4.78 -3.51 -8.34
N ILE A 64 5.90 -4.03 -8.80
CA ILE A 64 7.02 -3.24 -9.33
C ILE A 64 7.00 -3.37 -10.85
N ASN A 65 6.74 -2.27 -11.55
CA ASN A 65 6.65 -2.19 -13.00
C ASN A 65 8.00 -1.78 -13.59
N ASN A 66 8.75 -2.76 -14.12
CA ASN A 66 10.06 -2.48 -14.70
C ASN A 66 9.98 -1.73 -16.05
N ASP A 67 8.81 -1.72 -16.70
CA ASP A 67 8.60 -1.08 -18.01
C ASP A 67 8.50 0.45 -17.93
N LEU A 68 8.37 1.02 -16.72
CA LEU A 68 8.30 2.48 -16.51
C LEU A 68 9.69 3.15 -16.49
N CYS A 69 10.78 2.37 -16.36
CA CYS A 69 12.15 2.90 -16.37
C CYS A 69 12.65 3.30 -17.77
N GLU A 70 12.02 2.89 -18.87
CA GLU A 70 12.45 3.30 -20.23
C GLU A 70 11.90 4.65 -20.69
N ARG A 71 10.95 5.25 -19.97
CA ARG A 71 10.20 6.45 -20.41
C ARG A 71 10.65 7.79 -19.81
N MET A 72 11.83 7.87 -19.20
CA MET A 72 12.47 9.15 -18.88
C MET A 72 13.34 9.72 -20.03
N SER A 73 13.16 9.22 -21.26
CA SER A 73 13.68 9.86 -22.47
C SER A 73 12.67 10.85 -23.07
N LEU A 74 12.76 12.11 -22.61
CA LEU A 74 12.29 13.37 -23.22
C LEU A 74 10.77 13.58 -23.49
N PRO A 75 10.26 14.83 -23.34
CA PRO A 75 8.85 15.12 -23.57
C PRO A 75 8.56 15.10 -25.07
N THR A 76 7.74 14.16 -25.53
CA THR A 76 7.06 14.29 -26.83
C THR A 76 5.61 14.69 -26.57
N ILE A 77 5.29 15.94 -26.90
CA ILE A 77 3.92 16.46 -26.95
C ILE A 77 3.12 15.68 -27.99
N SER A 78 1.96 15.11 -27.63
CA SER A 78 0.74 15.03 -28.46
C SER A 78 -0.38 14.19 -27.83
N ASN A 79 -1.37 14.89 -27.27
CA ASN A 79 -2.83 14.76 -27.45
C ASN A 79 -3.60 13.41 -27.31
N ASN A 80 -4.61 13.50 -26.43
CA ASN A 80 -5.95 12.87 -26.42
C ASN A 80 -6.20 11.60 -25.56
N SER A 81 -7.14 11.77 -24.62
CA SER A 81 -7.84 10.83 -23.70
C SER A 81 -8.64 9.72 -24.41
N PRO A 82 -9.44 8.83 -23.77
CA PRO A 82 -9.71 8.58 -22.32
C PRO A 82 -9.77 7.07 -21.93
N PHE A 83 -9.42 6.67 -20.69
CA PHE A 83 -9.89 5.38 -20.14
C PHE A 83 -10.21 5.43 -18.64
N ASN A 84 -11.49 5.77 -18.40
CA ASN A 84 -12.48 5.21 -17.48
C ASN A 84 -12.06 4.56 -16.13
N ASN A 85 -12.56 5.22 -15.10
CA ASN A 85 -13.06 4.75 -13.79
C ASN A 85 -13.50 3.28 -13.69
N SER A 86 -13.12 2.63 -12.58
CA SER A 86 -13.94 1.64 -11.86
C SER A 86 -13.63 1.68 -10.36
N PRO A 87 -14.64 1.59 -9.46
CA PRO A 87 -14.46 1.73 -8.02
C PRO A 87 -14.14 0.37 -7.41
N PHE A 88 -13.06 0.26 -6.63
CA PHE A 88 -12.83 -0.95 -5.84
C PHE A 88 -12.89 -0.63 -4.35
N ASN A 89 -14.07 -0.94 -3.80
CA ASN A 89 -14.29 -1.14 -2.37
C ASN A 89 -13.36 -2.26 -1.90
N VAL A 90 -12.53 -1.98 -0.88
CA VAL A 90 -11.80 -3.03 -0.17
C VAL A 90 -12.52 -3.25 1.16
N GLU A 91 -13.38 -4.27 1.20
CA GLU A 91 -13.79 -4.86 2.48
C GLU A 91 -12.56 -5.51 3.10
N THR A 92 -12.06 -4.93 4.19
CA THR A 92 -11.03 -5.56 5.02
C THR A 92 -11.64 -6.76 5.72
N ARG A 93 -11.45 -7.97 5.16
CA ARG A 93 -11.61 -9.22 5.93
C ARG A 93 -10.25 -9.59 6.50
N LEU A 94 -10.20 -9.69 7.82
CA LEU A 94 -9.09 -10.26 8.57
C LEU A 94 -8.88 -11.70 8.11
N ILE A 95 -7.72 -11.99 7.52
CA ILE A 95 -7.22 -13.35 7.38
C ILE A 95 -5.85 -13.37 8.04
N ALA A 96 -5.74 -14.27 9.02
CA ALA A 96 -4.57 -14.52 9.85
C ALA A 96 -3.50 -15.34 9.10
#